data_AF-A0A2D6ZAL8-F1
#
_entry.id   AF-A0A2D6ZAL8-F1
#
_cell.length_a   1.000
_cell.length_b   1.000
_cell.length_c   1.000
_cell.angle_alpha   90.00
_cell.angle_beta   90.00
_cell.angle_gamma   90.00
#
_symmetry.space_group_name_H-M   'P 1'
#
loop_
_entity.id
_entity.type
_entity.pdbx_description
1 polymer ?
#
loop_
_entity_poly.entity_id
_entity_poly.type
_entity_poly.pdbx_seq_one_letter_code
_entity_poly.pdbx_strand_id
1 'polypeptide(L)'
;MRITVSRWGTKFTAFQVERLYAECKAWIDFDSFHVFTDQPEPLHPDITVWDIPQNEAYRSWWSKLLQYKYFTEGKTVLLDIDIHIRDRCEFQFSDQYLLAQLDPLADYIPEKNVKYINSSFVTYEGDFSWIHDKYMADWKNIQHRYRGDQEFMWGEYQENFRYHKPLFESYKWSAKSKGYSKMPMVNYHGEDVKKDV
;
A
#
# COMPACT_ATOMS: atom_id res chain seq x y z
N MET A 1 3.78 -15.62 -1.54
CA MET A 1 3.58 -14.17 -1.69
C MET A 1 4.29 -13.45 -0.55
N ARG A 2 4.87 -12.28 -0.81
CA ARG A 2 5.51 -11.45 0.22
C ARG A 2 4.65 -10.23 0.56
N ILE A 3 4.71 -9.78 1.81
CA ILE A 3 4.09 -8.54 2.28
C ILE A 3 5.18 -7.51 2.53
N THR A 4 4.97 -6.26 2.13
CA THR A 4 5.92 -5.15 2.28
C THR A 4 5.25 -3.99 2.98
N VAL A 5 5.98 -3.36 3.89
CA VAL A 5 5.55 -2.18 4.66
C VAL A 5 6.70 -1.19 4.73
N SER A 6 6.39 0.11 4.74
CA SER A 6 7.40 1.13 5.03
C SER A 6 7.09 1.88 6.33
N ARG A 7 8.10 1.98 7.20
CA ARG A 7 8.10 2.75 8.45
C ARG A 7 9.20 3.80 8.36
N TRP A 8 8.84 4.98 7.88
CA TRP A 8 9.73 6.13 7.83
C TRP A 8 9.49 7.08 9.02
N GLY A 9 10.57 7.52 9.66
CA GLY A 9 10.55 8.45 10.77
C GLY A 9 9.86 7.91 12.02
N THR A 10 9.49 8.82 12.92
CA THR A 10 9.02 8.47 14.27
C THR A 10 7.49 8.49 14.43
N LYS A 11 6.75 8.73 13.35
CA LYS A 11 5.27 8.75 13.37
C LYS A 11 4.69 7.41 13.85
N PHE A 12 5.34 6.32 13.46
CA PHE A 12 4.96 4.96 13.82
C PHE A 12 6.14 4.29 14.54
N THR A 13 5.83 3.51 15.57
CA THR A 13 6.79 2.76 16.36
C THR A 13 6.79 1.29 15.93
N ALA A 14 7.71 0.49 16.50
CA ALA A 14 7.72 -0.96 16.35
C ALA A 14 6.35 -1.60 16.61
N PHE A 15 5.57 -1.05 17.55
CA PHE A 15 4.24 -1.56 17.90
C PHE A 15 3.29 -1.60 16.69
N GLN A 16 3.22 -0.55 15.86
CA GLN A 16 2.31 -0.57 14.71
C GLN A 16 2.74 -1.58 13.64
N VAL A 17 4.05 -1.78 13.46
CA VAL A 17 4.59 -2.80 12.56
C VAL A 17 4.21 -4.19 13.04
N GLU A 18 4.49 -4.49 14.31
CA GLU A 18 4.24 -5.82 14.87
C GLU A 18 2.75 -6.15 14.98
N ARG A 19 1.91 -5.15 15.27
CA ARG A 19 0.45 -5.29 15.20
C ARG A 19 0.03 -5.70 13.79
N LEU A 20 0.47 -4.97 12.75
CA LEU A 20 0.10 -5.29 11.38
C LEU A 20 0.62 -6.68 10.97
N TYR A 21 1.85 -7.02 11.35
CA TYR A 21 2.40 -8.37 11.14
C TYR A 21 1.53 -9.46 11.79
N ALA A 22 1.11 -9.28 13.04
CA ALA A 22 0.24 -10.22 13.74
C ALA A 22 -1.14 -10.34 13.07
N GLU A 23 -1.72 -9.23 12.61
CA GLU A 23 -2.98 -9.22 11.87
C GLU A 23 -2.85 -9.92 10.51
N CYS A 24 -1.76 -9.69 9.77
CA CYS A 24 -1.46 -10.43 8.55
C CYS A 24 -1.34 -11.93 8.83
N LYS A 25 -0.63 -12.34 9.89
CA LYS A 25 -0.50 -13.77 10.24
C LYS A 25 -1.82 -14.44 10.56
N ALA A 26 -2.78 -13.70 11.10
CA ALA A 26 -4.09 -14.23 11.43
C ALA A 26 -4.98 -14.45 10.19
N TRP A 27 -4.79 -13.64 9.14
CA TRP A 27 -5.79 -13.48 8.07
C TRP A 27 -5.25 -13.65 6.64
N ILE A 28 -3.94 -13.72 6.45
CA ILE A 28 -3.31 -13.75 5.13
C ILE A 28 -2.31 -14.89 5.08
N ASP A 29 -2.40 -15.70 4.03
CA ASP A 29 -1.37 -16.69 3.69
C ASP A 29 -0.21 -15.98 2.97
N PHE A 30 0.92 -15.81 3.65
CA PHE A 30 2.13 -15.19 3.09
C PHE A 30 3.40 -15.96 3.48
N ASP A 31 4.44 -15.85 2.64
CA ASP A 31 5.72 -16.54 2.83
C ASP A 31 6.69 -15.71 3.68
N SER A 32 6.67 -14.38 3.49
CA SER A 32 7.57 -13.45 4.19
C SER A 32 6.93 -12.07 4.40
N PHE A 33 7.33 -11.43 5.51
CA PHE A 33 6.92 -10.07 5.85
C PHE A 33 8.16 -9.18 5.92
N HIS A 34 8.18 -8.11 5.11
CA HIS A 34 9.32 -7.23 4.94
C HIS A 34 8.97 -5.80 5.36
N VAL A 35 9.87 -5.17 6.10
CA VAL A 35 9.70 -3.78 6.57
C VAL A 35 10.91 -2.96 6.14
N PHE A 36 10.66 -1.90 5.38
CA PHE A 36 11.65 -0.84 5.16
C PHE A 36 11.57 0.14 6.33
N THR A 37 12.67 0.39 7.03
CA THR A 37 12.69 1.38 8.12
C THR A 37 14.02 2.11 8.25
N ASP A 38 13.96 3.33 8.76
CA ASP A 38 15.12 4.13 9.19
C ASP A 38 15.31 4.10 10.72
N GLN A 39 14.53 3.26 11.42
CA GLN A 39 14.50 3.19 12.87
C GLN A 39 15.29 1.97 13.38
N PRO A 40 16.07 2.12 14.48
CA PRO A 40 16.99 1.08 14.93
C PRO A 40 16.34 0.03 15.85
N GLU A 41 15.07 0.19 16.24
CA GLU A 41 14.48 -0.74 17.20
C GLU A 41 14.32 -2.13 16.58
N PRO A 42 14.66 -3.20 17.32
CA PRO A 42 14.44 -4.54 16.84
C PRO A 42 12.94 -4.80 16.68
N LEU A 43 12.61 -5.59 15.66
CA LEU A 43 11.27 -6.10 15.40
C LEU A 43 11.26 -7.61 15.65
N HIS A 44 10.06 -8.20 15.69
CA HIS A 44 9.87 -9.65 15.73
C HIS A 44 10.83 -10.39 14.75
N PRO A 45 11.48 -11.49 15.17
CA PRO A 45 12.57 -12.12 14.41
C PRO A 45 12.17 -12.65 13.02
N ASP A 46 10.90 -12.99 12.83
CA ASP A 46 10.36 -13.42 11.53
C ASP A 46 10.08 -12.26 10.56
N ILE A 47 10.24 -11.01 11.00
CA ILE A 47 10.13 -9.81 10.15
C ILE A 47 11.49 -9.53 9.54
N THR A 48 11.56 -9.54 8.21
CA THR A 48 12.77 -9.14 7.50
C THR A 48 12.86 -7.62 7.43
N VAL A 49 13.91 -7.06 8.03
CA VAL A 49 14.16 -5.61 8.08
C VAL A 49 15.08 -5.17 6.94
N TRP A 50 14.71 -4.07 6.29
CA TRP A 50 15.50 -3.41 5.26
C TRP A 50 15.75 -1.96 5.65
N ASP A 51 16.97 -1.49 5.47
CA ASP A 51 17.29 -0.09 5.75
C ASP A 51 16.68 0.84 4.70
N ILE A 52 16.04 1.92 5.15
CA ILE A 52 15.78 3.08 4.30
C ILE A 52 17.07 3.90 4.20
N PRO A 53 17.63 4.11 2.99
CA PRO A 53 18.81 4.94 2.83
C PRO A 53 18.59 6.35 3.36
N GLN A 54 19.59 6.92 4.04
CA GLN A 54 19.59 8.29 4.53
C GLN A 54 19.67 9.28 3.35
N ASN A 55 18.55 9.48 2.67
CA ASN A 55 18.40 10.30 1.49
C ASN A 55 16.99 10.91 1.47
N GLU A 56 16.89 12.22 1.23
CA GLU A 56 15.62 12.95 1.13
C GLU A 56 14.67 12.40 0.06
N ALA A 57 15.19 11.67 -0.93
CA ALA A 57 14.39 10.94 -1.91
C ALA A 57 13.44 9.92 -1.24
N TYR A 58 13.77 9.35 -0.09
CA TYR A 58 12.92 8.34 0.58
C TYR A 58 12.14 8.90 1.77
N ARG A 59 12.03 10.23 1.88
CA ARG A 59 11.30 10.86 2.98
C ARG A 59 9.82 10.48 2.97
N SER A 60 9.26 10.16 4.14
CA SER A 60 7.82 9.88 4.29
C SER A 60 7.34 8.76 3.36
N TRP A 61 6.19 8.92 2.70
CA TRP A 61 5.54 7.99 1.79
C TRP A 61 6.43 7.51 0.64
N TRP A 62 7.43 8.30 0.24
CA TRP A 62 8.34 7.98 -0.88
C TRP A 62 9.21 6.74 -0.61
N SER A 63 9.46 6.42 0.65
CA SER A 63 10.15 5.19 1.06
C SER A 63 9.50 3.91 0.55
N LYS A 64 8.18 3.91 0.31
CA LYS A 64 7.45 2.77 -0.28
C LYS A 64 8.00 2.34 -1.62
N LEU A 65 8.57 3.27 -2.39
CA LEU A 65 9.09 2.98 -3.73
C LEU A 65 10.29 2.03 -3.71
N LEU A 66 10.96 1.86 -2.55
CA LEU A 66 12.03 0.88 -2.38
C LEU A 66 11.58 -0.55 -2.69
N GLN A 67 10.30 -0.88 -2.50
CA GLN A 67 9.81 -2.22 -2.80
C GLN A 67 10.03 -2.60 -4.27
N TYR A 68 9.83 -1.64 -5.18
CA TYR A 68 9.91 -1.89 -6.62
C TYR A 68 11.35 -2.11 -7.07
N LYS A 69 12.31 -1.57 -6.31
CA LYS A 69 13.74 -1.84 -6.50
C LYS A 69 14.14 -3.24 -6.05
N TYR A 70 13.63 -3.72 -4.92
CA TYR A 70 14.12 -4.95 -4.29
C TYR A 70 13.28 -6.20 -4.59
N PHE A 71 12.03 -6.02 -4.99
CA PHE A 71 11.09 -7.12 -5.21
C PHE A 71 10.58 -7.09 -6.65
N THR A 72 11.42 -7.62 -7.54
CA THR A 72 11.19 -7.70 -9.00
C THR A 72 10.71 -9.08 -9.47
N GLU A 73 10.51 -10.02 -8.54
CA GLU A 73 10.10 -11.39 -8.84
C GLU A 73 9.00 -11.87 -7.89
N GLY A 74 8.08 -12.68 -8.41
CA GLY A 74 6.97 -13.26 -7.65
C GLY A 74 5.94 -12.23 -7.16
N LYS A 75 5.05 -12.68 -6.28
CA LYS A 75 3.88 -11.91 -5.83
C LYS A 75 4.18 -11.02 -4.62
N THR A 76 3.82 -9.76 -4.71
CA THR A 76 4.05 -8.74 -3.67
C THR A 76 2.76 -8.01 -3.31
N VAL A 77 2.52 -7.84 -2.01
CA VAL A 77 1.48 -6.99 -1.44
C VAL A 77 2.13 -5.87 -0.65
N LEU A 78 1.92 -4.63 -1.07
CA LEU A 78 2.24 -3.45 -0.27
C LEU A 78 1.08 -3.11 0.64
N LEU A 79 1.39 -2.82 1.91
CA LEU A 79 0.44 -2.30 2.89
C LEU A 79 0.98 -1.03 3.57
N ASP A 80 0.08 -0.07 3.79
CA ASP A 80 0.29 0.98 4.78
C ASP A 80 0.31 0.41 6.20
N ILE A 81 1.17 0.99 7.04
CA ILE A 81 1.34 0.56 8.43
C ILE A 81 0.13 0.86 9.34
N ASP A 82 -0.72 1.82 8.96
CA ASP A 82 -1.92 2.21 9.71
C ASP A 82 -3.21 1.48 9.26
N ILE A 83 -3.06 0.44 8.44
CA ILE A 83 -4.13 -0.48 8.09
C ILE A 83 -4.43 -1.44 9.26
N HIS A 84 -5.69 -1.79 9.43
CA HIS A 84 -6.13 -2.87 10.31
C HIS A 84 -6.77 -3.98 9.49
N ILE A 85 -6.29 -5.21 9.66
CA ILE A 85 -6.83 -6.41 8.98
C ILE A 85 -7.63 -7.22 10.00
N ARG A 86 -8.91 -7.44 9.74
CA ARG A 86 -9.82 -8.13 10.68
C ARG A 86 -10.54 -9.34 10.11
N ASP A 87 -10.30 -9.68 8.85
CA ASP A 87 -10.82 -10.88 8.21
C ASP A 87 -9.89 -11.33 7.08
N ARG A 88 -10.10 -12.56 6.59
CA ARG A 88 -9.28 -13.20 5.57
C ARG A 88 -9.27 -12.38 4.29
N CYS A 89 -8.10 -12.02 3.77
CA CYS A 89 -7.98 -11.27 2.51
C CYS A 89 -7.58 -12.16 1.32
N GLU A 90 -8.28 -12.02 0.20
CA GLU A 90 -7.91 -12.64 -1.07
C GLU A 90 -7.35 -11.59 -2.01
N PHE A 91 -6.14 -11.85 -2.53
CA PHE A 91 -5.41 -10.92 -3.37
C PHE A 91 -5.30 -11.41 -4.81
N GLN A 92 -5.49 -10.47 -5.74
CA GLN A 92 -5.23 -10.65 -7.15
C GLN A 92 -3.84 -10.09 -7.49
N PHE A 93 -3.20 -10.69 -8.49
CA PHE A 93 -1.87 -10.30 -8.94
C PHE A 93 -1.85 -10.23 -10.47
N SER A 94 -0.98 -9.36 -11.00
CA SER A 94 -0.69 -9.29 -12.41
C SER A 94 0.75 -8.87 -12.62
N ASP A 95 1.35 -9.42 -13.67
CA ASP A 95 2.66 -9.06 -14.22
C ASP A 95 2.60 -7.99 -15.32
N GLN A 96 1.39 -7.53 -15.66
CA GLN A 96 1.16 -6.53 -16.70
C GLN A 96 0.76 -5.16 -16.12
N TYR A 97 0.16 -5.15 -14.93
CA TYR A 97 -0.34 -3.95 -14.27
C TYR A 97 -0.34 -4.12 -12.74
N LEU A 98 -0.31 -2.99 -12.04
CA LEU A 98 -0.51 -2.95 -10.60
C LEU A 98 -2.00 -2.90 -10.28
N LEU A 99 -2.38 -3.53 -9.18
CA LEU A 99 -3.72 -3.47 -8.63
C LEU A 99 -3.69 -2.64 -7.36
N ALA A 100 -4.47 -1.57 -7.31
CA ALA A 100 -4.55 -0.70 -6.15
C ALA A 100 -6.00 -0.50 -5.72
N GLN A 101 -6.20 0.04 -4.52
CA GLN A 101 -7.53 0.42 -4.07
C GLN A 101 -7.99 1.70 -4.78
N LEU A 102 -9.30 1.86 -4.93
CA LEU A 102 -9.91 3.12 -5.31
C LEU A 102 -9.74 4.16 -4.19
N ASP A 103 -9.25 5.37 -4.48
CA ASP A 103 -9.22 6.47 -3.50
C ASP A 103 -10.63 7.05 -3.29
N PRO A 104 -11.24 6.87 -2.11
CA PRO A 104 -12.57 7.41 -1.84
C PRO A 104 -12.57 8.92 -1.61
N LEU A 105 -11.40 9.55 -1.43
CA LEU A 105 -11.26 10.98 -1.16
C LEU A 105 -10.85 11.80 -2.37
N ALA A 106 -10.46 11.16 -3.45
CA ALA A 106 -10.05 11.88 -4.63
C ALA A 106 -11.27 12.36 -5.41
N ASP A 107 -11.24 13.62 -5.82
CA ASP A 107 -12.30 14.18 -6.65
C ASP A 107 -12.42 13.37 -7.94
N TYR A 108 -13.58 12.74 -8.12
CA TYR A 108 -13.95 12.13 -9.38
C TYR A 108 -13.96 13.21 -10.45
N ILE A 109 -13.19 13.04 -11.53
CA ILE A 109 -13.21 13.94 -12.69
C ILE A 109 -14.24 13.38 -13.66
N PRO A 110 -15.49 13.89 -13.68
CA PRO A 110 -16.60 13.22 -14.34
C PRO A 110 -16.44 13.18 -15.86
N GLU A 111 -15.84 14.22 -16.44
CA GLU A 111 -15.64 14.33 -17.89
C GLU A 111 -14.63 13.29 -18.40
N LYS A 112 -13.76 12.79 -17.52
CA LYS A 112 -12.74 11.79 -17.85
C LYS A 112 -13.09 10.40 -17.32
N ASN A 113 -14.16 10.27 -16.53
CA ASN A 113 -14.47 9.07 -15.74
C ASN A 113 -13.27 8.56 -14.93
N VAL A 114 -12.47 9.48 -14.38
CA VAL A 114 -11.24 9.17 -13.64
C VAL A 114 -11.52 9.26 -12.14
N LYS A 115 -11.25 8.17 -11.43
CA LYS A 115 -11.05 8.15 -9.98
C LYS A 115 -9.58 7.85 -9.72
N TYR A 116 -9.02 8.30 -8.60
CA TYR A 116 -7.60 8.07 -8.32
C TYR A 116 -7.39 6.74 -7.58
N ILE A 117 -6.16 6.26 -7.58
CA ILE A 117 -5.75 5.13 -6.73
C ILE A 117 -5.40 5.59 -5.32
N ASN A 118 -5.58 4.68 -4.37
CA ASN A 118 -5.05 4.78 -3.02
C ASN A 118 -3.92 3.77 -2.84
N SER A 119 -2.74 4.24 -2.47
CA SER A 119 -1.55 3.38 -2.26
C SER A 119 -1.41 2.83 -0.84
N SER A 120 -2.48 2.83 -0.04
CA SER A 120 -2.51 2.09 1.22
C SER A 120 -2.42 0.59 0.98
N PHE A 121 -2.84 0.14 -0.20
CA PHE A 121 -2.79 -1.24 -0.62
C PHE A 121 -2.48 -1.31 -2.12
N VAL A 122 -1.43 -2.06 -2.49
CA VAL A 122 -1.05 -2.31 -3.89
C VAL A 122 -0.58 -3.76 -4.05
N THR A 123 -0.99 -4.45 -5.11
CA THR A 123 -0.50 -5.79 -5.45
C THR A 123 0.04 -5.86 -6.87
N TYR A 124 1.07 -6.69 -7.05
CA TYR A 124 1.70 -6.93 -8.35
C TYR A 124 2.50 -8.24 -8.32
N GLU A 125 2.81 -8.78 -9.50
CA GLU A 125 3.68 -9.94 -9.69
C GLU A 125 4.82 -9.61 -10.66
N GLY A 126 6.06 -9.92 -10.32
CA GLY A 126 7.20 -9.67 -11.21
C GLY A 126 7.74 -8.24 -11.12
N ASP A 127 8.27 -7.74 -12.25
CA ASP A 127 9.19 -6.59 -12.27
C ASP A 127 8.50 -5.27 -12.63
N PHE A 128 8.48 -4.36 -11.65
CA PHE A 128 8.01 -2.99 -11.77
C PHE A 128 9.08 -1.97 -11.38
N SER A 129 10.37 -2.32 -11.50
CA SER A 129 11.50 -1.47 -11.10
C SER A 129 11.49 -0.10 -11.77
N TRP A 130 10.93 -0.02 -12.97
CA TRP A 130 10.80 1.20 -13.75
C TRP A 130 10.08 2.33 -13.00
N ILE A 131 9.21 2.02 -12.03
CA ILE A 131 8.59 3.01 -11.13
C ILE A 131 9.67 3.69 -10.27
N HIS A 132 10.52 2.87 -9.65
CA HIS A 132 11.61 3.35 -8.80
C HIS A 132 12.71 4.04 -9.63
N ASP A 133 13.06 3.49 -10.79
CA ASP A 133 14.09 4.05 -11.67
C ASP A 133 13.71 5.45 -12.16
N LYS A 134 12.46 5.62 -12.63
CA LYS A 134 11.93 6.93 -13.01
C LYS A 134 11.92 7.90 -11.84
N TYR A 135 11.47 7.42 -10.68
CA TYR A 135 11.46 8.23 -9.46
C TYR A 135 12.85 8.74 -9.13
N MET A 136 13.83 7.85 -9.04
CA MET A 136 15.19 8.20 -8.63
C MET A 136 15.91 9.08 -9.64
N ALA A 137 15.63 8.93 -10.92
CA ALA A 137 16.21 9.77 -11.97
C ALA A 137 15.83 11.26 -11.83
N ASP A 138 14.65 11.57 -11.27
CA ASP A 138 14.13 12.94 -11.21
C ASP A 138 13.37 13.27 -9.90
N TRP A 139 13.78 12.66 -8.78
CA TRP A 139 12.99 12.65 -7.54
C TRP A 139 12.67 14.05 -7.01
N LYS A 140 13.57 15.04 -7.19
CA LYS A 140 13.35 16.42 -6.73
C LYS A 140 12.15 17.08 -7.43
N ASN A 141 12.08 16.94 -8.75
CA ASN A 141 10.99 17.52 -9.53
C ASN A 141 9.69 16.74 -9.31
N ILE A 142 9.77 15.42 -9.17
CA ILE A 142 8.62 14.57 -8.85
C ILE A 142 8.02 14.93 -7.49
N GLN A 143 8.84 15.08 -6.44
CA GLN A 143 8.36 15.51 -5.12
C GLN A 143 7.83 16.96 -5.11
N HIS A 144 8.27 17.81 -6.05
CA HIS A 144 7.71 19.15 -6.22
C HIS A 144 6.34 19.12 -6.92
N ARG A 145 6.15 18.21 -7.90
CA ARG A 145 4.93 18.08 -8.69
C ARG A 145 3.82 17.31 -7.98
N TYR A 146 4.18 16.27 -7.23
CA TYR A 146 3.24 15.32 -6.63
C TYR A 146 3.37 15.32 -5.11
N ARG A 147 2.23 15.19 -4.40
CA ARG A 147 2.20 15.21 -2.93
C ARG A 147 2.78 13.93 -2.31
N GLY A 148 2.77 12.83 -3.06
CA GLY A 148 3.19 11.52 -2.57
C GLY A 148 3.25 10.47 -3.68
N ASP A 149 3.60 9.26 -3.26
CA ASP A 149 3.79 8.09 -4.13
C ASP A 149 2.55 7.77 -4.97
N GLN A 150 1.34 7.81 -4.41
CA GLN A 150 0.12 7.50 -5.15
C GLN A 150 -0.16 8.48 -6.31
N GLU A 151 0.07 9.78 -6.09
CA GLU A 151 -0.19 10.80 -7.12
C GLU A 151 0.86 10.73 -8.22
N PHE A 152 2.10 10.47 -7.84
CA PHE A 152 3.17 10.20 -8.79
C PHE A 152 2.83 8.97 -9.64
N MET A 153 2.50 7.85 -9.01
CA MET A 153 2.19 6.60 -9.71
C MET A 153 0.96 6.75 -10.62
N TRP A 154 -0.10 7.41 -10.14
CA TRP A 154 -1.28 7.66 -10.96
C TRP A 154 -1.00 8.66 -12.09
N GLY A 155 -0.28 9.73 -11.79
CA GLY A 155 -0.03 10.82 -12.73
C GLY A 155 0.93 10.47 -13.87
N GLU A 156 1.88 9.56 -13.63
CA GLU A 156 2.86 9.14 -14.64
C GLU A 156 2.50 7.80 -15.29
N TYR A 157 1.69 6.95 -14.64
CA TYR A 157 1.48 5.54 -15.06
C TYR A 157 0.03 5.05 -14.94
N GLN A 158 -0.94 5.94 -15.14
CA GLN A 158 -2.37 5.61 -15.02
C GLN A 158 -2.77 4.32 -15.76
N GLU A 159 -2.24 4.13 -16.97
CA GLU A 159 -2.50 2.98 -17.85
C GLU A 159 -2.02 1.65 -17.28
N ASN A 160 -1.04 1.68 -16.36
CA ASN A 160 -0.48 0.52 -15.68
C ASN A 160 -1.20 0.17 -14.38
N PHE A 161 -2.28 0.88 -14.01
CA PHE A 161 -3.07 0.57 -12.82
C PHE A 161 -4.45 0.03 -13.16
N ARG A 162 -4.91 -0.92 -12.34
CA ARG A 162 -6.29 -1.39 -12.28
C ARG A 162 -6.76 -1.35 -10.83
N TYR A 163 -8.08 -1.30 -10.63
CA TYR A 163 -8.64 -1.43 -9.30
C TYR A 163 -8.67 -2.89 -8.88
N HIS A 164 -8.23 -3.16 -7.67
CA HIS A 164 -8.34 -4.48 -7.07
C HIS A 164 -9.82 -4.86 -6.86
N LYS A 165 -10.15 -6.14 -7.12
CA LYS A 165 -11.45 -6.73 -6.81
C LYS A 165 -11.22 -7.96 -5.91
N PRO A 166 -11.79 -8.04 -4.70
CA PRO A 166 -12.79 -7.14 -4.10
C PRO A 166 -12.22 -5.78 -3.69
N LEU A 167 -13.13 -4.81 -3.48
CA LEU A 167 -12.80 -3.50 -2.92
C LEU A 167 -12.60 -3.65 -1.40
N PHE A 168 -11.45 -3.20 -0.90
CA PHE A 168 -11.21 -3.08 0.54
C PHE A 168 -11.72 -1.72 1.03
N GLU A 169 -12.29 -1.64 2.23
CA GLU A 169 -12.73 -0.37 2.81
C GLU A 169 -11.67 0.20 3.76
N SER A 170 -11.29 1.46 3.55
CA SER A 170 -10.34 2.17 4.43
C SER A 170 -11.04 2.75 5.68
N TYR A 171 -10.40 2.60 6.84
CA TYR A 171 -10.81 3.04 8.18
C TYR A 171 -11.30 4.50 8.29
N LYS A 172 -10.85 5.39 7.38
CA LYS A 172 -11.13 6.83 7.46
C LYS A 172 -12.61 7.21 7.27
N TRP A 173 -13.43 6.35 6.68
CA TRP A 173 -14.70 6.80 6.09
C TRP A 173 -15.91 6.81 7.04
N SER A 174 -15.99 5.90 8.02
CA SER A 174 -17.15 5.86 8.93
C SER A 174 -16.96 6.64 10.24
N ALA A 175 -15.72 6.98 10.61
CA ALA A 175 -15.42 7.60 11.90
C ALA A 175 -15.76 9.10 11.96
N LYS A 176 -15.66 9.83 10.84
CA LYS A 176 -15.86 11.30 10.81
C LYS A 176 -17.31 11.72 11.10
N SER A 177 -18.30 10.89 10.76
CA SER A 177 -19.72 11.22 10.96
C SER A 177 -20.33 10.57 12.21
N LYS A 178 -19.75 9.49 12.75
CA LYS A 178 -20.36 8.68 13.83
C LYS A 178 -19.59 8.66 15.16
N GLY A 179 -18.36 9.17 15.21
CA GLY A 179 -17.53 9.16 16.42
C GLY A 179 -16.94 7.79 16.80
N TYR A 180 -17.22 6.72 16.05
CA TYR A 180 -16.55 5.41 16.14
C TYR A 180 -16.64 4.65 14.80
N SER A 181 -15.66 3.80 14.50
CA SER A 181 -15.65 2.91 13.33
C SER A 181 -16.25 1.55 13.68
N LYS A 182 -17.15 1.02 12.84
CA LYS A 182 -17.72 -0.32 13.03
C LYS A 182 -16.86 -1.44 12.41
N MET A 183 -15.96 -1.16 11.46
CA MET A 183 -15.27 -2.18 10.67
C MET A 183 -13.94 -1.64 10.09
N PRO A 184 -12.77 -2.23 10.40
CA PRO A 184 -11.53 -2.01 9.65
C PRO A 184 -11.35 -3.05 8.56
N MET A 185 -10.48 -2.81 7.57
CA MET A 185 -10.36 -3.56 6.31
C MET A 185 -10.95 -4.97 6.40
N VAL A 186 -12.22 -5.05 6.01
CA VAL A 186 -12.97 -6.29 5.88
C VAL A 186 -12.82 -6.68 4.42
N ASN A 187 -12.31 -7.89 4.18
CA ASN A 187 -12.53 -8.51 2.89
C ASN A 187 -13.99 -8.97 2.84
N TYR A 188 -14.75 -8.56 1.83
CA TYR A 188 -16.03 -9.20 1.57
C TYR A 188 -15.75 -10.48 0.78
N HIS A 189 -15.79 -11.64 1.46
CA HIS A 189 -16.01 -12.90 0.74
C HIS A 189 -17.32 -12.78 -0.06
N GLY A 190 -17.25 -13.09 -1.35
CA GLY A 190 -18.24 -12.74 -2.37
C GLY A 190 -19.62 -13.37 -2.27
N GLU A 191 -20.16 -13.64 -1.08
CA GLU A 191 -21.52 -14.18 -0.91
C GLU A 191 -22.48 -13.31 -0.08
N ASP A 192 -22.05 -12.20 0.52
CA ASP A 192 -22.94 -11.40 1.40
C ASP A 192 -23.03 -9.90 1.08
N VAL A 193 -22.81 -9.50 -0.18
CA VAL A 193 -23.28 -8.19 -0.65
C VAL A 193 -24.68 -8.36 -1.23
N LYS A 194 -25.70 -8.24 -0.37
CA LYS A 194 -27.05 -7.92 -0.86
C LYS A 194 -26.92 -6.67 -1.73
N LYS A 195 -27.29 -6.85 -3.00
CA LYS A 195 -27.64 -5.78 -3.92
C LYS A 195 -28.54 -4.78 -3.20
N ASP A 196 -28.15 -3.52 -3.26
CA ASP A 196 -29.01 -2.32 -3.31
C ASP A 196 -28.27 -1.14 -2.66
N VAL A 197 -27.42 -0.46 -3.45
CA VAL A 197 -27.42 1.01 -3.65
C VAL A 197 -26.80 1.30 -5.02
#